data_AF-A0A1F6XKB3-F1
#
_entry.id   AF-A0A1F6XKB3-F1
#
_cell.length_a   1.000
_cell.length_b   1.000
_cell.length_c   1.000
_cell.angle_alpha   90.00
_cell.angle_beta   90.00
_cell.angle_gamma   90.00
#
_symmetry.space_group_name_H-M   'P 1'
#
loop_
_entity.id
_entity.type
_entity.pdbx_description
1 polymer ?
#
loop_
_entity_poly.entity_id
_entity_poly.type
_entity_poly.pdbx_seq_one_letter_code
_entity_poly.pdbx_strand_id
1 'polypeptide(L)'
;MVGHARLLNTYDLAMLAEDNKIDGAFVECGVWRGGCAAIMAAVVKKNGAKRNVWLFDSFEGMPEPTVKDGAKAVSLANQRVAGRLTPINVSVGFLQDVEKLLFQILNLSRDYIHIIKGWFQNTLSREKENIGSIAILRLDADWYESTRCILDNLYDSIVSGGYIIVDDYGSFEGCRKAVDEFLAERNFCGKLFKIDASGIYFQKP
;
A
#
# COMPACT_ATOMS: atom_id res chain seq x y z
N MET A 1 -6.37 -10.21 -0.89
CA MET A 1 -5.63 -10.99 0.14
C MET A 1 -4.29 -11.39 -0.43
N VAL A 2 -3.24 -11.08 0.31
CA VAL A 2 -1.85 -11.32 -0.07
C VAL A 2 -1.51 -12.81 0.05
N GLY A 3 -0.91 -13.37 -1.00
CA GLY A 3 -0.40 -14.75 -1.00
C GLY A 3 1.00 -14.84 -0.37
N HIS A 4 1.48 -16.07 -0.15
CA HIS A 4 2.79 -16.30 0.49
C HIS A 4 3.95 -15.58 -0.23
N ALA A 5 3.98 -15.60 -1.58
CA ALA A 5 5.04 -14.97 -2.35
C ALA A 5 5.11 -13.45 -2.15
N ARG A 6 3.96 -12.76 -2.13
CA ARG A 6 3.89 -11.31 -1.90
C ARG A 6 4.19 -10.93 -0.45
N LEU A 7 3.79 -11.78 0.50
CA LEU A 7 4.16 -11.60 1.91
C LEU A 7 5.68 -11.73 2.12
N LEU A 8 6.30 -12.72 1.48
CA LEU A 8 7.75 -12.93 1.51
C LEU A 8 8.49 -11.78 0.80
N ASN A 9 7.99 -11.31 -0.34
CA ASN A 9 8.56 -10.15 -1.02
C ASN A 9 8.55 -8.88 -0.14
N THR A 10 7.45 -8.62 0.58
CA THR A 10 7.38 -7.51 1.56
C THR A 10 8.47 -7.67 2.62
N TYR A 11 8.66 -8.87 3.15
CA TYR A 11 9.73 -9.15 4.13
C TYR A 11 11.13 -8.90 3.55
N ASP A 12 11.41 -9.47 2.38
CA ASP A 12 12.72 -9.39 1.73
C ASP A 12 13.09 -7.95 1.39
N LEU A 13 12.15 -7.17 0.84
CA LEU A 13 12.38 -5.76 0.52
C LEU A 13 12.54 -4.90 1.78
N ALA A 14 11.78 -5.17 2.84
CA ALA A 14 11.96 -4.50 4.13
C ALA A 14 13.34 -4.78 4.73
N MET A 15 13.80 -6.04 4.69
CA MET A 15 15.15 -6.41 5.13
C MET A 15 16.22 -5.73 4.26
N LEU A 16 16.08 -5.76 2.95
CA LEU A 16 17.02 -5.10 2.02
C LEU A 16 17.09 -3.59 2.23
N ALA A 17 15.96 -2.94 2.50
CA ALA A 17 15.95 -1.50 2.79
C ALA A 17 16.71 -1.16 4.07
N GLU A 18 16.64 -2.04 5.09
CA GLU A 18 17.41 -1.89 6.34
C GLU A 18 18.90 -2.19 6.13
N ASP A 19 19.23 -3.29 5.46
CA ASP A 19 20.61 -3.73 5.19
C ASP A 19 21.37 -2.69 4.34
N ASN A 20 20.69 -2.11 3.35
CA ASN A 20 21.24 -1.06 2.48
C ASN A 20 21.11 0.35 3.08
N LYS A 21 20.55 0.50 4.29
CA LYS A 21 20.35 1.78 4.98
C LYS A 21 19.61 2.81 4.12
N ILE A 22 18.59 2.36 3.39
CA ILE A 22 17.71 3.24 2.63
C ILE A 22 16.91 4.07 3.61
N ASP A 23 17.03 5.39 3.55
CA ASP A 23 16.37 6.29 4.49
C ASP A 23 14.87 6.45 4.20
N GLY A 24 14.09 6.75 5.25
CA GLY A 24 12.65 7.00 5.16
C GLY A 24 11.76 5.90 5.74
N ALA A 25 10.48 6.23 5.86
CA ALA A 25 9.45 5.40 6.44
C ALA A 25 9.04 4.22 5.54
N PHE A 26 8.39 3.22 6.15
CA PHE A 26 7.63 2.20 5.41
C PHE A 26 6.15 2.58 5.41
N VAL A 27 5.50 2.50 4.26
CA VAL A 27 4.12 2.92 4.08
C VAL A 27 3.34 1.81 3.39
N GLU A 28 2.18 1.46 3.94
CA GLU A 28 1.18 0.60 3.29
C GLU A 28 -0.14 1.34 3.14
N CYS A 29 -0.69 1.28 1.94
CA CYS A 29 -2.01 1.82 1.62
C CYS A 29 -2.92 0.66 1.20
N GLY A 30 -3.87 0.33 2.08
CA GLY A 30 -4.67 -0.90 2.01
C GLY A 30 -4.07 -1.97 2.91
N VAL A 31 -4.57 -2.05 4.14
CA VAL A 31 -4.01 -2.85 5.25
C VAL A 31 -4.86 -4.09 5.52
N TRP A 32 -6.17 -4.00 5.30
CA TRP A 32 -7.14 -5.06 5.61
C TRP A 32 -6.99 -5.58 7.06
N ARG A 33 -6.43 -6.78 7.23
CA ARG A 33 -6.19 -7.42 8.55
C ARG A 33 -4.75 -7.28 9.05
N GLY A 34 -3.92 -6.50 8.38
CA GLY A 34 -2.61 -6.05 8.87
C GLY A 34 -1.45 -7.04 8.73
N GLY A 35 -1.54 -8.03 7.84
CA GLY A 35 -0.48 -9.05 7.68
C GLY A 35 0.85 -8.47 7.19
N CYS A 36 0.81 -7.66 6.12
CA CYS A 36 2.00 -7.00 5.57
C CYS A 36 2.49 -5.86 6.48
N ALA A 37 1.58 -5.04 7.01
CA ALA A 37 1.85 -4.11 8.11
C ALA A 37 2.65 -4.73 9.26
N ALA A 38 2.21 -5.90 9.75
CA ALA A 38 2.88 -6.63 10.83
C ALA A 38 4.30 -7.05 10.46
N ILE A 39 4.53 -7.51 9.23
CA ILE A 39 5.86 -7.88 8.75
C ILE A 39 6.79 -6.66 8.70
N MET A 40 6.35 -5.58 8.08
CA MET A 40 7.15 -4.35 7.98
C MET A 40 7.49 -3.82 9.38
N ALA A 41 6.51 -3.76 10.28
CA ALA A 41 6.72 -3.29 11.65
C ALA A 41 7.63 -4.23 12.47
N ALA A 42 7.55 -5.55 12.27
CA ALA A 42 8.45 -6.51 12.91
C ALA A 42 9.90 -6.37 12.41
N VAL A 43 10.11 -6.12 11.12
CA VAL A 43 11.44 -5.84 10.55
C VAL A 43 12.01 -4.55 11.14
N VAL A 44 11.22 -3.48 11.19
CA VAL A 44 11.61 -2.21 11.81
C VAL A 44 11.98 -2.40 13.29
N LYS A 45 11.18 -3.14 14.06
CA LYS A 45 11.49 -3.48 15.46
C LYS A 45 12.81 -4.22 15.59
N LYS A 46 13.03 -5.24 14.75
CA LYS A 46 14.27 -6.05 14.76
C LYS A 46 15.51 -5.19 14.50
N ASN A 47 15.38 -4.13 13.71
CA ASN A 47 16.45 -3.20 13.36
C ASN A 47 16.51 -1.95 14.27
N GLY A 48 15.92 -2.05 15.47
CA GLY A 48 16.02 -1.02 16.52
C GLY A 48 15.02 0.12 16.39
N ALA A 49 13.94 -0.06 15.62
CA ALA A 49 12.83 0.87 15.49
C ALA A 49 13.24 2.31 15.10
N LYS A 50 14.16 2.42 14.14
CA LYS A 50 14.75 3.71 13.70
C LYS A 50 13.92 4.49 12.68
N ARG A 51 12.85 3.88 12.16
CA ARG A 51 11.96 4.48 11.15
C ARG A 51 10.50 4.25 11.54
N ASN A 52 9.62 5.06 10.98
CA ASN A 52 8.18 4.93 11.15
C ASN A 52 7.58 3.94 10.16
N VAL A 53 6.46 3.31 10.55
CA VAL A 53 5.58 2.51 9.71
C VAL A 53 4.20 3.18 9.67
N TRP A 54 3.74 3.56 8.48
CA TRP A 54 2.47 4.25 8.27
C TRP A 54 1.48 3.34 7.55
N LEU A 55 0.29 3.21 8.12
CA LEU A 55 -0.73 2.26 7.70
C LEU A 55 -2.02 3.02 7.38
N PHE A 56 -2.34 3.14 6.10
CA PHE A 56 -3.52 3.86 5.62
C PHE A 56 -4.60 2.87 5.17
N ASP A 57 -5.80 3.00 5.72
CA ASP A 57 -6.97 2.20 5.30
C ASP A 57 -8.27 2.93 5.65
N SER A 58 -9.35 2.67 4.92
CA SER A 58 -10.68 3.13 5.31
C SER A 58 -11.17 2.42 6.58
N PHE A 59 -10.74 1.17 6.77
CA PHE A 59 -11.30 0.18 7.70
C PHE A 59 -12.81 -0.04 7.52
N GLU A 60 -13.30 0.26 6.33
CA GLU A 60 -14.71 0.22 5.92
C GLU A 60 -14.87 -0.61 4.63
N GLY A 61 -13.76 -1.15 4.10
CA GLY A 61 -13.70 -1.86 2.83
C GLY A 61 -13.46 -0.93 1.64
N MET A 62 -13.63 -1.50 0.45
CA MET A 62 -13.28 -0.84 -0.80
C MET A 62 -14.32 0.23 -1.19
N PRO A 63 -13.92 1.36 -1.83
CA PRO A 63 -14.87 2.33 -2.36
C PRO A 63 -15.57 1.79 -3.62
N GLU A 64 -16.58 2.51 -4.09
CA GLU A 64 -17.24 2.19 -5.36
C GLU A 64 -16.25 2.37 -6.52
N PRO A 65 -16.12 1.39 -7.43
CA PRO A 65 -15.21 1.49 -8.57
C PRO A 65 -15.74 2.50 -9.59
N THR A 66 -14.95 2.70 -10.64
CA THR A 66 -15.30 3.44 -11.85
C THR A 66 -15.31 2.49 -13.06
N VAL A 67 -15.69 3.02 -14.22
CA VAL A 67 -15.56 2.29 -15.49
C VAL A 67 -14.11 1.91 -15.84
N LYS A 68 -13.11 2.57 -15.24
CA LYS A 68 -11.69 2.27 -15.47
C LYS A 68 -11.25 0.94 -14.83
N ASP A 69 -12.04 0.42 -13.89
CA ASP A 69 -11.69 -0.76 -13.10
C ASP A 69 -12.11 -2.09 -13.77
N GLY A 70 -12.83 -2.00 -14.89
CA GLY A 70 -13.24 -3.14 -15.71
C GLY A 70 -14.41 -3.93 -15.12
N ALA A 71 -14.97 -4.83 -15.93
CA ALA A 71 -16.22 -5.54 -15.63
C ALA A 71 -16.18 -6.35 -14.32
N LYS A 72 -15.00 -6.89 -13.95
CA LYS A 72 -14.81 -7.63 -12.70
C LYS A 72 -15.08 -6.74 -11.48
N ALA A 73 -14.53 -5.53 -11.45
CA ALA A 73 -14.74 -4.59 -10.35
C ALA A 73 -16.21 -4.13 -10.28
N VAL A 74 -16.81 -3.83 -11.44
CA VAL A 74 -18.22 -3.47 -11.55
C VAL A 74 -19.12 -4.58 -10.99
N SER A 75 -18.81 -5.84 -11.30
CA SER A 75 -19.54 -6.99 -10.75
C SER A 75 -19.41 -7.10 -9.24
N LEU A 76 -18.22 -6.88 -8.68
CA LEU A 76 -17.99 -6.90 -7.22
C LEU A 76 -18.76 -5.79 -6.50
N ALA A 77 -19.00 -4.66 -7.17
CA ALA A 77 -19.70 -3.52 -6.61
C ALA A 77 -21.23 -3.57 -6.79
N ASN A 78 -21.80 -4.68 -7.27
CA ASN A 78 -23.22 -4.79 -7.66
C ASN A 78 -23.62 -3.77 -8.73
N GLN A 79 -22.83 -3.67 -9.80
CA GLN A 79 -23.05 -2.77 -10.95
C GLN A 79 -22.93 -1.26 -10.65
N ARG A 80 -22.43 -0.92 -9.46
CA ARG A 80 -22.12 0.45 -9.06
C ARG A 80 -20.77 0.89 -9.65
N VAL A 81 -20.72 2.08 -10.24
CA VAL A 81 -19.56 2.58 -11.02
C VAL A 81 -19.31 4.10 -10.90
N ALA A 82 -19.94 4.75 -9.94
CA ALA A 82 -19.91 6.21 -9.76
C ALA A 82 -18.64 6.72 -9.08
N GLY A 83 -17.69 5.85 -8.69
CA GLY A 83 -16.44 6.28 -8.04
C GLY A 83 -16.64 6.92 -6.66
N ARG A 84 -17.76 6.65 -5.98
CA ARG A 84 -18.09 7.26 -4.69
C ARG A 84 -17.23 6.64 -3.59
N LEU A 85 -16.84 7.49 -2.63
CA LEU A 85 -16.21 7.08 -1.36
C LEU A 85 -17.24 6.48 -0.40
N THR A 86 -17.96 5.46 -0.88
CA THR A 86 -18.96 4.71 -0.14
C THR A 86 -18.55 3.24 -0.21
N PRO A 87 -18.51 2.55 0.94
CA PRO A 87 -18.02 1.18 0.95
C PRO A 87 -18.91 0.25 0.13
N ILE A 88 -18.28 -0.72 -0.53
CA ILE A 88 -18.98 -1.79 -1.24
C ILE A 88 -19.14 -3.07 -0.41
N ASN A 89 -18.75 -3.06 0.86
CA ASN A 89 -18.77 -4.21 1.78
C ASN A 89 -17.95 -5.42 1.28
N VAL A 90 -16.94 -5.16 0.46
CA VAL A 90 -15.95 -6.15 0.01
C VAL A 90 -14.60 -5.82 0.66
N SER A 91 -13.85 -6.86 1.03
CA SER A 91 -12.54 -6.75 1.68
C SER A 91 -12.54 -5.88 2.93
N VAL A 92 -13.60 -5.96 3.75
CA VAL A 92 -13.70 -5.20 5.00
C VAL A 92 -12.66 -5.76 6.00
N GLY A 93 -11.81 -4.88 6.51
CA GLY A 93 -10.88 -5.15 7.61
C GLY A 93 -11.13 -4.12 8.72
N PHE A 94 -11.33 -4.59 9.95
CA PHE A 94 -11.62 -3.70 11.07
C PHE A 94 -10.35 -3.18 11.72
N LEU A 95 -10.35 -1.90 12.09
CA LEU A 95 -9.24 -1.26 12.80
C LEU A 95 -8.84 -2.06 14.06
N GLN A 96 -9.83 -2.55 14.82
CA GLN A 96 -9.58 -3.30 16.05
C GLN A 96 -8.81 -4.60 15.81
N ASP A 97 -9.00 -5.27 14.67
CA ASP A 97 -8.27 -6.49 14.33
C ASP A 97 -6.79 -6.19 14.09
N VAL A 98 -6.51 -5.09 13.39
CA VAL A 98 -5.14 -4.62 13.13
C VAL A 98 -4.47 -4.18 14.42
N GLU A 99 -5.16 -3.40 15.26
CA GLU A 99 -4.62 -2.98 16.56
C GLU A 99 -4.35 -4.17 17.48
N LYS A 100 -5.24 -5.17 17.51
CA LYS A 100 -5.04 -6.40 18.26
C LYS A 100 -3.83 -7.16 17.75
N LEU A 101 -3.70 -7.33 16.44
CA LEU A 101 -2.56 -8.01 15.83
C LEU A 101 -1.24 -7.31 16.22
N LEU A 102 -1.13 -6.01 15.97
CA LEU A 102 0.11 -5.27 16.14
C LEU A 102 0.48 -5.09 17.61
N PHE A 103 -0.47 -4.70 18.46
CA PHE A 103 -0.15 -4.25 19.82
C PHE A 103 -0.40 -5.30 20.90
N GLN A 104 -1.31 -6.25 20.69
CA GLN A 104 -1.61 -7.28 21.69
C GLN A 104 -0.94 -8.62 21.37
N ILE A 105 -0.99 -9.06 20.11
CA ILE A 105 -0.43 -10.35 19.70
C ILE A 105 1.09 -10.24 19.48
N LEU A 106 1.53 -9.23 18.71
CA LEU A 106 2.95 -9.04 18.37
C LEU A 106 3.70 -8.13 19.34
N ASN A 107 2.97 -7.46 20.26
CA ASN A 107 3.52 -6.55 21.26
C ASN A 107 4.52 -5.54 20.65
N LEU A 108 4.09 -4.90 19.55
CA LEU A 108 4.82 -3.81 18.89
C LEU A 108 4.51 -2.48 19.59
N SER A 109 5.37 -1.46 19.44
CA SER A 109 5.15 -0.15 20.07
C SER A 109 4.34 0.77 19.16
N ARG A 110 3.51 1.61 19.77
CA ARG A 110 2.82 2.72 19.09
C ARG A 110 3.76 3.89 18.77
N ASP A 111 4.97 3.90 19.30
CA ASP A 111 5.92 5.00 19.11
C ASP A 111 6.38 5.17 17.65
N TYR A 112 6.36 4.10 16.86
CA TYR A 112 6.80 4.10 15.46
C TYR A 112 5.76 3.55 14.48
N ILE A 113 4.55 3.22 14.95
CA ILE A 113 3.47 2.67 14.13
C ILE A 113 2.29 3.63 14.13
N HIS A 114 1.98 4.17 12.97
CA HIS A 114 0.93 5.18 12.78
C HIS A 114 -0.18 4.58 11.92
N ILE A 115 -1.37 4.39 12.51
CA ILE A 115 -2.55 3.88 11.80
C ILE A 115 -3.48 5.04 11.49
N ILE A 116 -3.72 5.28 10.20
CA ILE A 116 -4.51 6.39 9.71
C ILE A 116 -5.80 5.86 9.09
N LYS A 117 -6.91 6.03 9.83
CA LYS A 117 -8.24 5.68 9.35
C LYS A 117 -8.79 6.76 8.41
N GLY A 118 -9.19 6.34 7.21
CA GLY A 118 -9.97 7.14 6.28
C GLY A 118 -9.61 6.86 4.82
N TRP A 119 -10.44 7.38 3.91
CA TRP A 119 -10.19 7.32 2.47
C TRP A 119 -8.90 8.04 2.10
N PHE A 120 -8.11 7.47 1.18
CA PHE A 120 -6.81 8.01 0.76
C PHE A 120 -6.89 9.48 0.32
N GLN A 121 -7.97 9.85 -0.38
CA GLN A 121 -8.24 11.21 -0.86
C GLN A 121 -8.34 12.24 0.28
N ASN A 122 -8.64 11.78 1.49
CA ASN A 122 -8.81 12.62 2.67
C ASN A 122 -7.62 12.57 3.64
N THR A 123 -6.75 11.56 3.52
CA THR A 123 -5.72 11.26 4.53
C THR A 123 -4.29 11.47 4.01
N LEU A 124 -3.98 11.05 2.79
CA LEU A 124 -2.59 11.03 2.30
C LEU A 124 -1.95 12.42 2.23
N SER A 125 -2.69 13.40 1.70
CA SER A 125 -2.17 14.77 1.57
C SER A 125 -1.94 15.45 2.92
N ARG A 126 -2.71 15.08 3.96
CA ARG A 126 -2.59 15.62 5.32
C ARG A 126 -1.38 15.07 6.05
N GLU A 127 -1.08 13.79 5.85
CA GLU A 127 0.03 13.12 6.54
C GLU A 127 1.34 13.16 5.76
N LYS A 128 1.34 13.60 4.50
CA LYS A 128 2.52 13.61 3.62
C LYS A 128 3.75 14.25 4.28
N GLU A 129 3.59 15.38 4.96
CA GLU A 129 4.68 16.06 5.66
C GLU A 129 5.16 15.29 6.89
N ASN A 130 4.25 14.66 7.64
CA ASN A 130 4.58 13.85 8.82
C ASN A 130 5.30 12.54 8.44
N ILE A 131 4.95 11.95 7.29
CA ILE A 131 5.63 10.77 6.75
C ILE A 131 7.07 11.11 6.40
N GLY A 132 7.29 12.27 5.75
CA GLY A 132 8.59 12.67 5.22
C GLY A 132 9.06 11.75 4.09
N SER A 133 10.34 11.38 4.12
CA SER A 133 10.96 10.46 3.16
C SER A 133 10.37 9.04 3.29
N ILE A 134 10.24 8.33 2.17
CA ILE A 134 9.71 6.97 2.12
C ILE A 134 10.76 6.02 1.52
N ALA A 135 11.06 4.94 2.24
CA ALA A 135 11.93 3.87 1.77
C ALA A 135 11.15 2.75 1.06
N ILE A 136 9.93 2.46 1.53
CA ILE A 136 9.02 1.47 0.93
C ILE A 136 7.62 2.03 0.87
N LEU A 137 7.03 2.00 -0.33
CA LEU A 137 5.60 2.25 -0.54
C LEU A 137 4.94 0.98 -1.08
N ARG A 138 4.03 0.40 -0.30
CA ARG A 138 3.19 -0.74 -0.71
C ARG A 138 1.78 -0.28 -1.02
N LEU A 139 1.35 -0.49 -2.26
CA LEU A 139 0.01 -0.19 -2.78
C LEU A 139 -0.79 -1.48 -2.89
N ASP A 140 -1.89 -1.58 -2.15
CA ASP A 140 -2.80 -2.73 -2.10
C ASP A 140 -4.24 -2.20 -2.04
N ALA A 141 -4.62 -1.52 -3.11
CA ALA A 141 -5.78 -0.61 -3.13
C ALA A 141 -6.79 -0.92 -4.24
N ASP A 142 -6.55 -2.00 -5.00
CA ASP A 142 -7.36 -2.62 -6.06
C ASP A 142 -7.76 -1.71 -7.25
N TRP A 143 -8.35 -0.56 -6.97
CA TRP A 143 -8.97 0.35 -7.93
C TRP A 143 -8.03 1.40 -8.50
N TYR A 144 -8.36 1.87 -9.70
CA TYR A 144 -7.67 2.91 -10.43
C TYR A 144 -7.54 4.19 -9.58
N GLU A 145 -8.66 4.73 -9.08
CA GLU A 145 -8.67 6.02 -8.39
C GLU A 145 -7.91 5.96 -7.07
N SER A 146 -7.98 4.83 -6.36
CA SER A 146 -7.19 4.60 -5.15
C SER A 146 -5.69 4.52 -5.47
N THR A 147 -5.32 3.73 -6.49
CA THR A 147 -3.92 3.55 -6.92
C THR A 147 -3.31 4.88 -7.38
N ARG A 148 -4.03 5.64 -8.23
CA ARG A 148 -3.61 6.98 -8.64
C ARG A 148 -3.46 7.93 -7.46
N CYS A 149 -4.46 7.98 -6.57
CA CYS A 149 -4.39 8.84 -5.39
C CYS A 149 -3.14 8.58 -4.56
N ILE A 150 -2.75 7.31 -4.37
CA ILE A 150 -1.52 6.96 -3.65
C ILE A 150 -0.27 7.43 -4.40
N LEU A 151 -0.15 7.10 -5.68
CA LEU A 151 1.02 7.48 -6.50
C LEU A 151 1.19 9.00 -6.59
N ASP A 152 0.10 9.73 -6.86
CA ASP A 152 0.09 11.18 -7.00
C ASP A 152 0.49 11.90 -5.70
N ASN A 153 0.14 11.33 -4.53
CA ASN A 153 0.49 11.92 -3.25
C ASN A 153 1.90 11.53 -2.77
N LEU A 154 2.27 10.25 -2.86
CA LEU A 154 3.41 9.70 -2.12
C LEU A 154 4.64 9.36 -2.97
N TYR A 155 4.52 9.18 -4.28
CA TYR A 155 5.64 8.74 -5.11
C TYR A 155 6.85 9.69 -5.04
N ASP A 156 6.61 11.00 -4.99
CA ASP A 156 7.68 11.99 -4.92
C ASP A 156 8.44 11.96 -3.58
N SER A 157 7.79 11.51 -2.50
CA SER A 157 8.42 11.34 -1.19
C SER A 157 9.32 10.10 -1.10
N ILE A 158 9.25 9.20 -2.08
CA ILE A 158 10.11 8.00 -2.11
C ILE A 158 11.54 8.42 -2.43
N VAL A 159 12.51 7.95 -1.66
CA VAL A 159 13.93 8.24 -1.90
C VAL A 159 14.45 7.45 -3.11
N SER A 160 15.54 7.93 -3.73
CA SER A 160 16.27 7.13 -4.73
C SER A 160 16.74 5.82 -4.08
N GLY A 161 16.57 4.71 -4.80
CA GLY A 161 16.75 3.36 -4.28
C GLY A 161 15.56 2.82 -3.48
N GLY A 162 14.55 3.62 -3.16
CA GLY A 162 13.34 3.16 -2.45
C GLY A 162 12.50 2.18 -3.29
N TYR A 163 11.75 1.32 -2.62
CA TYR A 163 10.93 0.29 -3.27
C TYR A 163 9.46 0.69 -3.37
N ILE A 164 8.85 0.38 -4.50
CA ILE A 164 7.41 0.46 -4.72
C ILE A 164 6.91 -0.96 -4.96
N ILE A 165 5.93 -1.40 -4.16
CA ILE A 165 5.26 -2.70 -4.30
C ILE A 165 3.81 -2.43 -4.73
N VAL A 166 3.35 -3.10 -5.77
CA VAL A 166 1.97 -3.00 -6.26
C VAL A 166 1.33 -4.39 -6.18
N ASP A 167 0.37 -4.58 -5.29
CA ASP A 167 -0.20 -5.92 -5.00
C ASP A 167 -1.08 -6.46 -6.13
N ASP A 168 -1.75 -5.55 -6.84
CA ASP A 168 -2.93 -5.81 -7.66
C ASP A 168 -2.72 -5.68 -9.17
N TYR A 169 -1.48 -5.42 -9.60
CA TYR A 169 -1.14 -5.08 -10.99
C TYR A 169 -1.61 -6.14 -12.02
N GLY A 170 -1.53 -7.42 -11.68
CA GLY A 170 -2.01 -8.51 -12.52
C GLY A 170 -3.49 -8.88 -12.29
N SER A 171 -4.05 -8.54 -11.13
CA SER A 171 -5.38 -8.96 -10.70
C SER A 171 -6.52 -8.00 -11.05
N PHE A 172 -6.20 -6.71 -11.16
CA PHE A 172 -7.17 -5.65 -11.39
C PHE A 172 -6.72 -4.69 -12.48
N GLU A 173 -7.57 -4.55 -13.50
CA GLU A 173 -7.30 -3.72 -14.68
C GLU A 173 -7.13 -2.25 -14.31
N GLY A 174 -7.95 -1.74 -13.39
CA GLY A 174 -7.87 -0.36 -12.90
C GLY A 174 -6.52 -0.07 -12.23
N CYS A 175 -6.06 -0.95 -11.34
CA CYS A 175 -4.73 -0.83 -10.73
C CYS A 175 -3.62 -0.81 -11.79
N ARG A 176 -3.61 -1.78 -12.70
CA ARG A 176 -2.61 -1.85 -13.79
C ARG A 176 -2.59 -0.56 -14.60
N LYS A 177 -3.75 -0.11 -15.04
CA LYS A 177 -3.91 1.09 -15.85
C LYS A 177 -3.40 2.34 -15.12
N ALA A 178 -3.74 2.50 -13.84
CA ALA A 178 -3.25 3.61 -13.03
C ALA A 178 -1.72 3.64 -12.92
N VAL A 179 -1.10 2.47 -12.69
CA VAL A 179 0.37 2.35 -12.62
C VAL A 179 1.00 2.66 -13.99
N ASP A 180 0.50 2.05 -15.06
CA ASP A 180 1.07 2.21 -16.41
C ASP A 180 1.00 3.67 -16.87
N GLU A 181 -0.14 4.34 -16.67
CA GLU A 181 -0.31 5.76 -17.01
C GLU A 181 0.61 6.65 -16.16
N PHE A 182 0.70 6.39 -14.85
CA PHE A 182 1.59 7.16 -13.97
C PHE A 182 3.06 7.01 -14.35
N LEU A 183 3.52 5.79 -14.63
CA LEU A 183 4.90 5.54 -15.02
C LEU A 183 5.24 6.18 -16.38
N ALA A 184 4.29 6.17 -17.32
CA ALA A 184 4.44 6.86 -18.60
C ALA A 184 4.57 8.39 -18.41
N GLU A 185 3.71 9.00 -17.58
CA GLU A 185 3.78 10.43 -17.22
C GLU A 185 5.11 10.82 -16.59
N ARG A 186 5.69 9.92 -15.79
CA ARG A 186 7.01 10.10 -15.13
C ARG A 186 8.19 9.78 -16.03
N ASN A 187 7.98 9.37 -17.28
CA ASN A 187 9.03 8.85 -18.17
C ASN A 187 9.89 7.78 -17.48
N PHE A 188 9.27 6.90 -16.70
CA PHE A 188 9.99 5.89 -15.95
C PHE A 188 10.56 4.83 -16.89
N CYS A 189 11.88 4.65 -16.87
CA CYS A 189 12.60 3.68 -17.71
C CYS A 189 13.14 2.47 -16.93
N GLY A 190 12.76 2.30 -15.66
CA GLY A 190 13.21 1.21 -14.81
C GLY A 190 12.51 -0.12 -15.12
N LYS A 191 13.02 -1.21 -14.51
CA LYS A 191 12.45 -2.54 -14.66
C LYS A 191 11.35 -2.80 -13.63
N LEU A 192 10.22 -3.32 -14.10
CA LEU A 192 9.18 -3.91 -13.25
C LEU A 192 9.49 -5.40 -13.00
N PHE A 193 9.55 -5.81 -11.75
CA PHE A 193 9.80 -7.18 -11.34
C PHE A 193 8.50 -7.84 -10.91
N LYS A 194 8.19 -9.00 -11.50
CA LYS A 194 7.03 -9.80 -11.09
C LYS A 194 7.33 -10.52 -9.77
N ILE A 195 6.36 -10.50 -8.86
CA ILE A 195 6.40 -11.28 -7.62
C ILE A 195 5.64 -12.59 -7.82
N ASP A 196 4.40 -12.49 -8.31
CA ASP A 196 3.54 -13.61 -8.68
C ASP A 196 2.64 -13.22 -9.87
N ALA A 197 1.50 -13.89 -10.04
CA ALA A 197 0.54 -13.56 -11.09
C ALA A 197 -0.15 -12.20 -10.90
N SER A 198 -0.13 -11.64 -9.68
CA SER A 198 -0.77 -10.38 -9.32
C SER A 198 0.26 -9.29 -9.06
N GLY A 199 1.19 -9.52 -8.13
CA GLY A 199 2.05 -8.49 -7.59
C GLY A 199 3.25 -8.20 -8.47
N ILE A 200 3.63 -6.93 -8.52
CA ILE A 200 4.92 -6.47 -9.01
C ILE A 200 5.61 -5.58 -7.97
N TYR A 201 6.91 -5.39 -8.12
CA TYR A 201 7.62 -4.30 -7.47
C TYR A 201 8.64 -3.66 -8.41
N PHE A 202 9.09 -2.47 -8.07
CA PHE A 202 10.20 -1.80 -8.74
C PHE A 202 10.92 -0.86 -7.78
N GLN A 203 12.12 -0.47 -8.17
CA GLN A 203 12.95 0.46 -7.39
C GLN A 203 12.92 1.84 -8.07
N LYS A 204 12.77 2.90 -7.27
CA LYS A 204 12.91 4.28 -7.75
C LYS A 204 14.38 4.55 -8.09
N PRO A 205 14.70 5.05 -9.31
CA PRO A 205 16.06 5.41 -9.69
C PRO A 205 16.70 6.44 -8.76
#